data_AF-A0A8T4QDT5-F1
#
_entry.id   AF-A0A8T4QDT5-F1
#
_cell.length_a   1.000
_cell.length_b   1.000
_cell.length_c   1.000
_cell.angle_alpha   90.00
_cell.angle_beta   90.00
_cell.angle_gamma   90.00
#
_symmetry.space_group_name_H-M   'P 1'
#
loop_
_entity.id
_entity.type
_entity.pdbx_description
1 polymer ?
#
loop_
_entity_poly.entity_id
_entity_poly.type
_entity_poly.pdbx_seq_one_letter_code
_entity_poly.pdbx_strand_id
1 'polypeptide(L)'
;MVNLKELNMKLTKEDIAKSTTLDKILVQALHSLDELDIVIRRLSVSLKEWYSYYNPLVLKLAEPELLIKAIEKKESGEMGAQFSKKDLEACLKYSLQIKLLIDLRKQHFEYLTGLMSEVCPNILKVSGVYVGAKLIAIAGSLKSLAVMRSPTVQVLGAEKALFRHLKNKSRPPKFGVIYMHPLISNSKEKAKIARKLASEIVIAARKDFYKNG
;
A
#
# COMPACT_ATOMS: atom_id res chain seq x y z
N MET A 1 12.08 -44.08 26.91
CA MET A 1 11.29 -42.97 27.50
C MET A 1 11.29 -41.84 26.48
N VAL A 2 10.14 -41.47 25.91
CA VAL A 2 10.08 -40.37 24.92
C VAL A 2 10.37 -39.06 25.63
N ASN A 3 11.37 -38.31 25.16
CA ASN A 3 11.72 -37.01 25.72
C ASN A 3 10.65 -35.97 25.33
N LEU A 4 9.70 -35.73 26.23
CA LEU A 4 8.58 -34.79 26.05
C LEU A 4 9.04 -33.39 25.61
N LYS A 5 10.23 -32.95 26.03
CA LYS A 5 10.79 -31.65 25.63
C LYS A 5 11.12 -31.61 24.14
N GLU A 6 11.74 -32.66 23.61
CA GLU A 6 12.09 -32.77 22.18
C GLU A 6 10.84 -32.93 21.32
N LEU A 7 9.85 -33.70 21.78
CA LEU A 7 8.58 -33.86 21.09
C LEU A 7 7.83 -32.52 21.02
N ASN A 8 7.72 -31.79 22.13
CA ASN A 8 7.07 -30.48 22.16
C ASN A 8 7.83 -29.45 21.31
N MET A 9 9.16 -29.46 21.31
CA MET A 9 9.97 -28.61 20.43
C MET A 9 9.76 -28.94 18.95
N LYS A 10 9.53 -30.21 18.59
CA LYS A 10 9.23 -30.59 17.21
C LYS A 10 7.83 -30.15 16.79
N LEU A 11 6.82 -30.43 17.62
CA LEU A 11 5.43 -30.02 17.37
C LEU A 11 5.29 -28.50 17.26
N THR A 12 5.91 -27.74 18.16
CA THR A 12 5.90 -26.27 18.10
C THR A 12 6.61 -25.73 16.86
N LYS A 13 7.72 -26.34 16.41
CA LYS A 13 8.36 -25.95 15.15
C LYS A 13 7.45 -26.22 13.95
N GLU A 14 6.76 -27.35 13.93
CA GLU A 14 5.78 -27.67 12.88
C GLU A 14 4.59 -26.70 12.88
N ASP A 15 4.08 -26.33 14.06
CA ASP A 15 3.00 -25.35 14.20
C ASP A 15 3.43 -23.94 13.79
N ILE A 16 4.66 -23.53 14.14
CA ILE A 16 5.24 -22.26 13.68
C ILE A 16 5.37 -22.26 12.16
N ALA A 17 5.85 -23.35 11.56
CA ALA A 17 5.97 -23.47 10.11
C ALA A 17 4.60 -23.38 9.41
N LYS A 18 3.58 -24.06 9.94
CA LYS A 18 2.19 -23.98 9.45
C LYS A 18 1.56 -22.60 9.67
N SER A 19 2.05 -21.83 10.63
CA SER A 19 1.53 -20.49 10.93
C SER A 19 1.88 -19.45 9.86
N THR A 20 2.87 -19.71 8.99
CA THR A 20 3.20 -18.85 7.84
C THR A 20 2.21 -19.10 6.72
N THR A 21 1.02 -18.52 6.87
CA THR A 21 -0.04 -18.57 5.87
C THR A 21 0.23 -17.59 4.74
N LEU A 22 -0.26 -17.90 3.53
CA LEU A 22 -0.07 -17.06 2.34
C LEU A 22 -0.62 -15.62 2.52
N ASP A 23 -1.64 -15.43 3.35
CA ASP A 23 -2.17 -14.11 3.69
C ASP A 23 -1.19 -13.26 4.52
N LYS A 24 -0.31 -13.86 5.34
CA LYS A 24 0.77 -13.13 6.02
C LYS A 24 1.83 -12.64 5.03
N ILE A 25 2.17 -13.46 4.03
CA ILE A 25 3.11 -13.07 2.97
C ILE A 25 2.51 -11.93 2.15
N LEU A 26 1.22 -11.98 1.84
CA LEU A 26 0.48 -10.92 1.17
C LEU A 26 0.52 -9.61 1.97
N VAL A 27 0.26 -9.66 3.28
CA VAL A 27 0.33 -8.48 4.16
C VAL A 27 1.75 -7.90 4.20
N GLN A 28 2.77 -8.75 4.27
CA GLN A 28 4.17 -8.32 4.24
C GLN A 28 4.53 -7.66 2.90
N ALA A 29 4.11 -8.24 1.78
CA ALA A 29 4.33 -7.67 0.46
C ALA A 29 3.70 -6.27 0.31
N LEU A 30 2.50 -6.08 0.87
CA LEU A 30 1.85 -4.77 0.92
C LEU A 30 2.65 -3.76 1.78
N HIS A 31 3.10 -4.16 2.96
CA HIS A 31 3.91 -3.27 3.81
C HIS A 31 5.20 -2.84 3.11
N SER A 32 5.90 -3.77 2.47
CA SER A 32 7.09 -3.44 1.68
C SER A 32 6.77 -2.50 0.52
N LEU A 33 5.61 -2.66 -0.13
CA LEU A 33 5.16 -1.73 -1.17
C LEU A 33 4.90 -0.32 -0.62
N ASP A 34 4.23 -0.22 0.54
CA ASP A 34 3.99 1.07 1.22
C ASP A 34 5.31 1.74 1.65
N GLU A 35 6.28 0.96 2.14
CA GLU A 35 7.61 1.44 2.49
C GLU A 35 8.36 1.99 1.27
N LEU A 36 8.33 1.26 0.14
CA LEU A 36 8.91 1.73 -1.12
C LEU A 36 8.29 3.07 -1.56
N ASP A 37 6.96 3.21 -1.47
CA ASP A 37 6.27 4.46 -1.82
C ASP A 37 6.72 5.64 -0.94
N ILE A 38 6.96 5.40 0.36
CA ILE A 38 7.48 6.42 1.29
C ILE A 38 8.93 6.79 0.93
N VAL A 39 9.78 5.79 0.70
CA VAL A 39 11.20 6.00 0.37
C VAL A 39 11.34 6.75 -0.94
N ILE A 40 10.67 6.31 -2.01
CA ILE A 40 10.68 6.96 -3.32
C ILE A 40 10.27 8.43 -3.17
N ARG A 41 9.18 8.70 -2.45
CA ARG A 41 8.69 10.08 -2.24
C ARG A 41 9.72 10.93 -1.51
N ARG A 42 10.31 10.42 -0.43
CA ARG A 42 11.30 11.15 0.37
C ARG A 42 12.55 11.49 -0.44
N LEU A 43 13.08 10.52 -1.17
CA LEU A 43 14.26 10.72 -2.04
C LEU A 43 13.93 11.68 -3.18
N SER A 44 12.73 11.58 -3.77
CA SER A 44 12.29 12.47 -4.85
C SER A 44 12.19 13.92 -4.40
N VAL A 45 11.63 14.18 -3.21
CA VAL A 45 11.57 15.55 -2.65
C VAL A 45 12.97 16.09 -2.39
N SER A 46 13.86 15.28 -1.78
CA SER A 46 15.25 15.67 -1.53
C SER A 46 16.01 16.00 -2.83
N LEU A 47 15.87 15.15 -3.86
CA LEU A 47 16.47 15.41 -5.17
C LEU A 47 15.88 16.66 -5.83
N LYS A 48 14.56 16.87 -5.69
CA LYS A 48 13.86 18.03 -6.23
C LYS A 48 14.36 19.33 -5.60
N GLU A 49 14.52 19.36 -4.27
CA GLU A 49 15.10 20.48 -3.54
C GLU A 49 16.52 20.77 -4.01
N TRP A 50 17.36 19.73 -4.12
CA TRP A 50 18.73 19.91 -4.58
C TRP A 50 18.82 20.41 -6.03
N TYR A 51 18.09 19.79 -6.95
CA TYR A 51 18.13 20.19 -8.36
C TYR A 51 17.43 21.55 -8.61
N SER A 52 16.55 21.99 -7.71
CA SER A 52 15.90 23.30 -7.81
C SER A 52 16.87 24.47 -7.72
N TYR A 53 18.03 24.29 -7.06
CA TYR A 53 19.10 25.29 -7.07
C TYR A 53 19.66 25.52 -8.48
N TYR A 54 19.69 24.47 -9.33
CA TYR A 54 20.12 24.56 -10.72
C TYR A 54 18.98 24.97 -11.66
N ASN A 55 17.79 24.39 -11.48
CA ASN A 55 16.62 24.72 -12.29
C ASN A 55 15.36 24.81 -11.40
N PRO A 56 14.94 26.01 -10.99
CA PRO A 56 13.78 26.20 -10.11
C PRO A 56 12.45 25.69 -10.69
N LEU A 57 12.33 25.53 -12.01
CA LEU A 57 11.09 25.10 -12.65
C LEU A 57 10.68 23.68 -12.23
N VAL A 58 11.63 22.85 -11.80
CA VAL A 58 11.33 21.50 -11.32
C VAL A 58 10.42 21.50 -10.09
N LEU A 59 10.36 22.60 -9.32
CA LEU A 59 9.44 22.75 -8.19
C LEU A 59 7.97 22.55 -8.59
N LYS A 60 7.61 22.86 -9.85
CA LYS A 60 6.24 22.67 -10.38
C LYS A 60 5.92 21.23 -10.76
N LEU A 61 6.93 20.36 -10.89
CA LEU A 61 6.72 18.97 -11.29
C LEU A 61 6.10 18.18 -10.14
N ALA A 62 4.92 17.59 -10.38
CA ALA A 62 4.22 16.80 -9.37
C ALA A 62 4.78 15.37 -9.25
N GLU A 63 5.21 14.79 -10.37
CA GLU A 63 5.59 13.39 -10.45
C GLU A 63 7.12 13.19 -10.43
N PRO A 64 7.63 12.21 -9.65
CA PRO A 64 9.04 11.85 -9.64
C PRO A 64 9.60 11.49 -11.02
N GLU A 65 8.80 10.86 -11.87
CA GLU A 65 9.21 10.44 -13.21
C GLU A 65 9.50 11.63 -14.13
N LEU A 66 8.75 12.73 -13.97
CA LEU A 66 8.99 13.97 -14.71
C LEU A 66 10.28 14.65 -14.22
N LEU A 67 10.54 14.63 -12.92
CA LEU A 67 11.80 15.13 -12.35
C LEU A 67 13.00 14.37 -12.92
N ILE A 68 12.94 13.04 -12.95
CA ILE A 68 14.01 12.20 -13.52
C ILE A 68 14.26 12.57 -14.99
N LYS A 69 13.20 12.71 -15.79
CA LYS A 69 13.30 13.11 -17.22
C LYS A 69 13.91 14.50 -17.40
N ALA A 70 13.55 15.47 -16.55
CA ALA A 70 14.10 16.83 -16.62
C ALA A 70 15.61 16.84 -16.33
N ILE A 71 16.04 16.07 -15.33
CA ILE A 71 17.47 15.91 -14.97
C ILE A 71 18.23 15.19 -16.09
N GLU A 72 17.67 14.12 -16.68
CA GLU A 72 18.26 13.39 -17.81
C GLU A 72 18.48 14.31 -19.04
N LYS A 73 17.53 15.19 -19.33
CA LYS A 73 17.61 16.16 -20.43
C LYS A 73 18.54 17.34 -20.18
N LYS A 74 18.99 17.54 -18.94
CA LYS A 74 19.80 18.70 -18.52
C LYS A 74 19.16 20.02 -18.97
N GLU A 75 17.85 20.17 -18.78
CA GLU A 75 17.15 21.39 -19.17
C GLU A 75 17.84 22.62 -18.55
N SER A 76 18.24 23.55 -19.42
CA SER A 76 19.09 24.69 -19.09
C SER A 76 18.57 25.44 -17.88
N GLY A 77 19.40 25.57 -16.85
CA GLY A 77 19.13 26.35 -15.65
C GLY A 77 19.19 27.86 -15.90
N GLU A 78 18.41 28.39 -16.84
CA GLU A 78 18.44 29.82 -17.23
C GLU A 78 18.17 30.77 -16.05
N MET A 79 17.49 30.28 -15.00
CA MET A 79 17.14 31.04 -13.80
C MET A 79 17.83 30.56 -12.51
N GLY A 80 18.71 29.55 -12.58
CA GLY A 80 19.34 28.94 -11.41
C GLY A 80 20.83 29.16 -11.30
N ALA A 81 21.43 28.61 -10.25
CA ALA A 81 22.87 28.63 -10.04
C ALA A 81 23.59 27.72 -11.06
N GLN A 82 24.80 28.10 -11.44
CA GLN A 82 25.64 27.26 -12.29
C GLN A 82 26.22 26.10 -11.49
N PHE A 83 25.83 24.87 -11.86
CA PHE A 83 26.40 23.66 -11.28
C PHE A 83 27.66 23.24 -12.04
N SER A 84 28.64 22.67 -11.33
CA SER A 84 29.76 22.02 -12.00
C SER A 84 29.31 20.71 -12.67
N LYS A 85 30.11 20.18 -13.60
CA LYS A 85 29.84 18.87 -14.20
C LYS A 85 29.69 17.76 -13.15
N LYS A 86 30.49 17.82 -12.07
CA LYS A 86 30.45 16.84 -10.98
C LYS A 86 29.14 16.90 -10.21
N ASP A 87 28.59 18.09 -9.98
CA ASP A 87 27.33 18.27 -9.25
C ASP A 87 26.15 17.72 -10.08
N LEU A 88 26.12 18.01 -11.38
CA LEU A 88 25.11 17.47 -12.30
C LEU A 88 25.20 15.94 -12.41
N GLU A 89 26.41 15.38 -12.46
CA GLU A 89 26.61 13.92 -12.42
C GLU A 89 26.10 13.29 -11.12
N ALA A 90 26.26 13.97 -9.99
CA ALA A 90 25.75 13.49 -8.71
C ALA A 90 24.21 13.47 -8.67
N CYS A 91 23.55 14.55 -9.15
CA CYS A 91 22.09 14.58 -9.30
C CYS A 91 21.57 13.51 -10.26
N LEU A 92 22.28 13.26 -11.37
CA LEU A 92 21.95 12.20 -12.32
C LEU A 92 22.07 10.80 -11.71
N LYS A 93 23.16 10.52 -10.98
CA LYS A 93 23.30 9.23 -10.27
C LYS A 93 22.18 9.03 -9.28
N TYR A 94 21.79 10.07 -8.55
CA TYR A 94 20.69 10.01 -7.60
C TYR A 94 19.34 9.77 -8.30
N SER A 95 19.06 10.46 -9.41
CA SER A 95 17.83 10.25 -10.18
C SER A 95 17.71 8.83 -10.72
N LEU A 96 18.82 8.22 -11.15
CA LEU A 96 18.88 6.83 -11.59
C LEU A 96 18.57 5.85 -10.45
N GLN A 97 19.04 6.10 -9.22
CA GLN A 97 18.68 5.25 -8.07
C GLN A 97 17.19 5.33 -7.75
N ILE A 98 16.58 6.52 -7.84
CA ILE A 98 15.13 6.68 -7.66
C ILE A 98 14.37 5.93 -8.76
N LYS A 99 14.84 5.99 -10.01
CA LYS A 99 14.27 5.24 -11.14
C LYS A 99 14.25 3.74 -10.87
N LEU A 100 15.37 3.18 -10.39
CA LEU A 100 15.47 1.76 -10.02
C LEU A 100 14.47 1.39 -8.91
N LEU A 101 14.29 2.25 -7.91
CA LEU A 101 13.29 2.03 -6.85
C LEU A 101 11.84 2.06 -7.38
N ILE A 102 11.54 2.95 -8.34
CA ILE A 102 10.23 3.01 -9.01
C ILE A 102 9.96 1.70 -9.77
N ASP A 103 10.97 1.17 -10.47
CA ASP A 103 10.83 -0.09 -11.22
C ASP A 103 10.69 -1.30 -10.27
N LEU A 104 11.46 -1.33 -9.18
CA LEU A 104 11.31 -2.33 -8.12
C LEU A 104 9.89 -2.28 -7.53
N ARG A 105 9.35 -1.08 -7.28
CA ARG A 105 7.98 -0.89 -6.79
C ARG A 105 6.93 -1.43 -7.76
N LYS A 106 7.14 -1.32 -9.08
CA LYS A 106 6.26 -1.95 -10.10
C LYS A 106 6.31 -3.47 -10.02
N GLN A 107 7.49 -4.06 -9.94
CA GLN A 107 7.68 -5.51 -9.80
C GLN A 107 7.01 -6.06 -8.53
N HIS A 108 7.16 -5.35 -7.40
CA HIS A 108 6.49 -5.73 -6.15
C HIS A 108 4.96 -5.64 -6.24
N PHE A 109 4.43 -4.67 -6.99
CA PHE A 109 2.98 -4.57 -7.21
C PHE A 109 2.45 -5.73 -8.06
N GLU A 110 3.18 -6.14 -9.10
CA GLU A 110 2.84 -7.31 -9.91
C GLU A 110 2.88 -8.60 -9.07
N TYR A 111 3.91 -8.76 -8.24
CA TYR A 111 4.00 -9.87 -7.28
C TYR A 111 2.81 -9.90 -6.31
N LEU A 112 2.45 -8.76 -5.72
CA LEU A 112 1.27 -8.65 -4.84
C LEU A 112 -0.02 -9.02 -5.58
N THR A 113 -0.15 -8.61 -6.84
CA THR A 113 -1.30 -8.93 -7.69
C THR A 113 -1.40 -10.44 -7.95
N GLY A 114 -0.26 -11.09 -8.22
CA GLY A 114 -0.18 -12.55 -8.35
C GLY A 114 -0.63 -13.27 -7.08
N LEU A 115 -0.08 -12.89 -5.93
CA LEU A 115 -0.47 -13.45 -4.63
C LEU A 115 -1.96 -13.28 -4.33
N MET A 116 -2.52 -12.10 -4.59
CA MET A 116 -3.95 -11.85 -4.38
C MET A 116 -4.84 -12.68 -5.30
N SER A 117 -4.40 -12.93 -6.53
CA SER A 117 -5.14 -13.77 -7.48
C SER A 117 -5.20 -15.22 -7.02
N GLU A 118 -4.14 -15.70 -6.37
CA GLU A 118 -4.06 -17.05 -5.80
C GLU A 118 -4.86 -17.18 -4.49
N VAL A 119 -4.69 -16.22 -3.57
CA VAL A 119 -5.25 -16.32 -2.21
C VAL A 119 -6.70 -15.83 -2.14
N CYS A 120 -7.03 -14.71 -2.79
CA CYS A 120 -8.33 -14.04 -2.65
C CYS A 120 -8.86 -13.45 -3.97
N PRO A 121 -9.20 -14.31 -4.96
CA PRO A 121 -9.63 -13.88 -6.28
C PRO A 121 -10.99 -13.15 -6.26
N ASN A 122 -11.89 -13.44 -5.32
CA ASN A 122 -13.17 -12.73 -5.25
C ASN A 122 -12.99 -11.32 -4.66
N ILE A 123 -12.18 -11.15 -3.62
CA ILE A 123 -11.84 -9.82 -3.07
C ILE A 123 -11.17 -8.98 -4.15
N LEU A 124 -10.18 -9.54 -4.85
CA LEU A 124 -9.46 -8.85 -5.94
C LEU A 124 -10.42 -8.25 -6.98
N LYS A 125 -11.45 -8.99 -7.40
CA LYS A 125 -12.45 -8.53 -8.38
C LYS A 125 -13.32 -7.38 -7.87
N VAL A 126 -13.60 -7.34 -6.57
CA VAL A 126 -14.52 -6.36 -5.98
C VAL A 126 -13.80 -5.08 -5.55
N SER A 127 -12.65 -5.20 -4.89
CA SER A 127 -11.93 -4.06 -4.30
C SER A 127 -10.70 -3.62 -5.10
N GLY A 128 -10.22 -4.44 -6.04
CA GLY A 128 -8.89 -4.30 -6.61
C GLY A 128 -7.77 -4.68 -5.63
N VAL A 129 -6.54 -4.65 -6.13
CA VAL A 129 -5.34 -5.15 -5.45
C VAL A 129 -5.07 -4.36 -4.16
N TYR A 130 -4.81 -3.06 -4.27
CA TYR A 130 -4.35 -2.27 -3.14
C TYR A 130 -5.36 -2.18 -2.00
N VAL A 131 -6.64 -1.89 -2.30
CA VAL A 131 -7.69 -1.79 -1.27
C VAL A 131 -7.93 -3.15 -0.61
N GLY A 132 -7.96 -4.23 -1.38
CA GLY A 132 -8.17 -5.58 -0.86
C GLY A 132 -7.03 -6.03 0.06
N ALA A 133 -5.78 -5.87 -0.38
CA ALA A 133 -4.62 -6.16 0.44
C ALA A 133 -4.60 -5.32 1.72
N LYS A 134 -4.91 -4.02 1.64
CA LYS A 134 -4.93 -3.12 2.79
C LYS A 134 -6.01 -3.49 3.81
N LEU A 135 -7.17 -3.96 3.37
CA LEU A 135 -8.22 -4.46 4.25
C LEU A 135 -7.80 -5.73 4.99
N ILE A 136 -7.14 -6.66 4.31
CA ILE A 136 -6.58 -7.87 4.93
C ILE A 136 -5.51 -7.50 5.95
N ALA A 137 -4.61 -6.56 5.61
CA ALA A 137 -3.57 -6.08 6.51
C ALA A 137 -4.13 -5.46 7.78
N ILE A 138 -5.15 -4.58 7.66
CA ILE A 138 -5.79 -3.95 8.83
C ILE A 138 -6.59 -4.96 9.66
N ALA A 139 -7.22 -5.94 9.01
CA ALA A 139 -7.92 -7.02 9.71
C ALA A 139 -6.96 -8.03 10.38
N GLY A 140 -5.70 -8.08 9.94
CA GLY A 140 -4.64 -8.95 10.43
C GLY A 140 -4.59 -10.34 9.77
N SER A 141 -5.68 -10.80 9.15
CA SER A 141 -5.73 -12.03 8.36
C SER A 141 -6.96 -12.05 7.46
N LEU A 142 -6.97 -12.93 6.45
CA LEU A 142 -8.15 -13.16 5.61
C LEU A 142 -9.32 -13.70 6.44
N LYS A 143 -9.03 -14.58 7.41
CA LYS A 143 -10.01 -15.13 8.35
C LYS A 143 -10.70 -14.03 9.15
N SER A 144 -9.91 -13.12 9.73
CA SER A 144 -10.44 -11.99 10.51
C SER A 144 -11.36 -11.14 9.66
N LEU A 145 -10.99 -10.84 8.41
CA LEU A 145 -11.80 -10.05 7.49
C LEU A 145 -13.13 -10.75 7.14
N ALA A 146 -13.11 -12.06 6.91
CA ALA A 146 -14.32 -12.84 6.59
C ALA A 146 -15.36 -12.86 7.73
N VAL A 147 -14.90 -12.83 8.98
CA VAL A 147 -15.76 -12.80 10.18
C VAL A 147 -16.37 -11.42 10.43
N MET A 148 -15.73 -10.34 9.98
CA MET A 148 -16.23 -8.98 10.18
C MET A 148 -17.60 -8.73 9.52
N ARG A 149 -18.31 -7.73 10.05
CA ARG A 149 -19.59 -7.25 9.51
C ARG A 149 -19.35 -6.11 8.53
N SER A 150 -20.27 -5.92 7.59
CA SER A 150 -20.19 -4.84 6.58
C SER A 150 -19.97 -3.44 7.18
N PRO A 151 -20.69 -2.99 8.24
CA PRO A 151 -20.42 -1.68 8.85
C PRO A 151 -19.03 -1.54 9.45
N THR A 152 -18.44 -2.63 9.95
CA THR A 152 -17.06 -2.65 10.45
C THR A 152 -16.09 -2.49 9.29
N VAL A 153 -16.24 -3.29 8.23
CA VAL A 153 -15.40 -3.21 7.03
C VAL A 153 -15.48 -1.84 6.37
N GLN A 154 -16.65 -1.20 6.39
CA GLN A 154 -16.86 0.14 5.85
C GLN A 154 -15.94 1.19 6.50
N VAL A 155 -15.63 1.06 7.78
CA VAL A 155 -14.86 2.04 8.56
C VAL A 155 -13.46 1.56 8.95
N LEU A 156 -13.00 0.40 8.45
CA LEU A 156 -11.63 -0.09 8.69
C LEU A 156 -10.59 0.93 8.21
N GLY A 157 -9.62 1.24 9.05
CA GLY A 157 -8.62 2.30 8.85
C GLY A 157 -9.05 3.70 9.28
N ALA A 158 -10.29 3.87 9.76
CA ALA A 158 -10.79 5.12 10.36
C ALA A 158 -10.96 5.01 11.89
N GLU A 159 -10.25 4.08 12.54
CA GLU A 159 -10.40 3.76 13.96
C GLU A 159 -10.22 4.99 14.85
N LYS A 160 -9.23 5.84 14.55
CA LYS A 160 -9.00 7.08 15.32
C LYS A 160 -10.23 8.01 15.31
N ALA A 161 -10.88 8.15 14.15
CA ALA A 161 -12.08 8.97 14.01
C ALA A 161 -13.29 8.29 14.65
N LEU A 162 -13.41 6.96 14.51
CA LEU A 162 -14.45 6.16 15.14
C LEU A 162 -14.38 6.24 16.67
N PHE A 163 -13.19 6.07 17.26
CA PHE A 163 -12.99 6.17 18.71
C PHE A 163 -13.27 7.58 19.23
N ARG A 164 -12.94 8.62 18.46
CA ARG A 164 -13.30 10.01 18.79
C ARG A 164 -14.81 10.21 18.77
N HIS A 165 -15.53 9.60 17.84
CA HIS A 165 -16.99 9.60 17.83
C HIS A 165 -17.56 8.91 19.07
N LEU A 166 -17.07 7.72 19.41
CA LEU A 166 -17.53 6.96 20.57
C LEU A 166 -17.27 7.69 21.90
N LYS A 167 -16.14 8.39 22.04
CA LYS A 167 -15.80 9.17 23.24
C LYS A 167 -16.55 10.50 23.33
N ASN A 168 -16.54 11.28 22.24
CA ASN A 168 -16.95 12.68 22.29
C ASN A 168 -18.29 12.96 21.60
N LYS A 169 -19.02 11.92 21.17
CA LYS A 169 -20.27 12.00 20.38
C LYS A 169 -20.16 12.92 19.13
N SER A 170 -18.96 13.06 18.57
CA SER A 170 -18.71 13.80 17.33
C SER A 170 -19.37 13.11 16.11
N ARG A 171 -19.25 13.58 14.87
CA ARG A 171 -19.86 12.86 13.74
C ARG A 171 -19.10 11.56 13.43
N PRO A 172 -19.77 10.42 13.19
CA PRO A 172 -19.09 9.16 12.87
C PRO A 172 -18.39 9.21 11.50
N PRO A 173 -17.28 8.48 11.32
CA PRO A 173 -16.64 8.35 10.01
C PRO A 173 -17.56 7.58 9.06
N LYS A 174 -17.67 8.06 7.81
CA LYS A 174 -18.53 7.45 6.78
C LYS A 174 -17.83 6.33 6.00
N PHE A 175 -16.51 6.32 6.00
CA PHE A 175 -15.68 5.37 5.27
C PHE A 175 -14.27 5.35 5.90
N GLY A 176 -13.58 4.23 5.75
CA GLY A 176 -12.16 4.08 6.05
C GLY A 176 -11.34 3.91 4.77
N VAL A 177 -10.49 2.89 4.71
CA VAL A 177 -9.59 2.61 3.57
C VAL A 177 -10.35 2.41 2.25
N ILE A 178 -11.58 1.89 2.31
CA ILE A 178 -12.42 1.71 1.12
C ILE A 178 -12.65 3.00 0.32
N TYR A 179 -12.45 4.18 0.91
CA TYR A 179 -12.50 5.46 0.20
C TYR A 179 -11.52 5.54 -0.98
N MET A 180 -10.39 4.85 -0.90
CA MET A 180 -9.38 4.81 -1.96
C MET A 180 -9.89 4.14 -3.24
N HIS A 181 -11.01 3.42 -3.18
CA HIS A 181 -11.61 2.80 -4.35
C HIS A 181 -12.14 3.87 -5.34
N PRO A 182 -11.82 3.80 -6.64
CA PRO A 182 -12.24 4.80 -7.63
C PRO A 182 -13.75 5.05 -7.67
N LEU A 183 -14.56 3.98 -7.51
CA LEU A 183 -16.03 4.07 -7.47
C LEU A 183 -16.55 4.98 -6.35
N ILE A 184 -15.82 5.11 -5.24
CA ILE A 184 -16.21 5.94 -4.10
C ILE A 184 -15.62 7.34 -4.25
N SER A 185 -14.32 7.44 -4.56
CA SER A 185 -13.63 8.73 -4.67
C SER A 185 -14.30 9.66 -5.69
N ASN A 186 -14.71 9.12 -6.83
CA ASN A 186 -15.25 9.88 -7.96
C ASN A 186 -16.77 10.12 -7.89
N SER A 187 -17.48 9.48 -6.97
CA SER A 187 -18.94 9.58 -6.89
C SER A 187 -19.42 10.73 -6.00
N LYS A 188 -20.60 11.27 -6.33
CA LYS A 188 -21.34 12.20 -5.45
C LYS A 188 -21.97 11.46 -4.26
N GLU A 189 -22.43 10.23 -4.43
CA GLU A 189 -23.10 9.41 -3.40
C GLU A 189 -22.14 8.50 -2.62
N LYS A 190 -21.01 9.05 -2.18
CA LYS A 190 -19.88 8.29 -1.58
C LYS A 190 -20.30 7.32 -0.47
N ALA A 191 -21.16 7.75 0.44
CA ALA A 191 -21.56 6.96 1.61
C ALA A 191 -22.51 5.80 1.27
N LYS A 192 -23.27 5.90 0.17
CA LYS A 192 -24.18 4.82 -0.28
C LYS A 192 -23.38 3.75 -1.00
N ILE A 193 -22.46 4.15 -1.88
CA ILE A 193 -21.55 3.23 -2.58
C ILE A 193 -20.61 2.56 -1.60
N ALA A 194 -20.08 3.28 -0.60
CA ALA A 194 -19.25 2.69 0.45
C ALA A 194 -19.95 1.54 1.20
N ARG A 195 -21.24 1.71 1.54
CA ARG A 195 -22.06 0.66 2.17
C ARG A 195 -22.25 -0.56 1.25
N LYS A 196 -22.52 -0.32 -0.02
CA LYS A 196 -22.69 -1.39 -1.02
C LYS A 196 -21.38 -2.16 -1.20
N LEU A 197 -20.28 -1.45 -1.44
CA LEU A 197 -18.96 -2.03 -1.62
C LEU A 197 -18.50 -2.81 -0.40
N ALA A 198 -18.66 -2.28 0.81
CA ALA A 198 -18.30 -3.00 2.03
C ALA A 198 -19.07 -4.32 2.18
N SER A 199 -20.35 -4.34 1.77
CA SER A 199 -21.17 -5.55 1.79
C SER A 199 -20.70 -6.58 0.77
N GLU A 200 -20.36 -6.15 -0.45
CA GLU A 200 -19.79 -7.02 -1.48
C GLU A 200 -18.43 -7.58 -1.07
N ILE A 201 -17.57 -6.76 -0.44
CA ILE A 201 -16.27 -7.19 0.08
C ILE A 201 -16.43 -8.27 1.15
N VAL A 202 -17.37 -8.11 2.09
CA VAL A 202 -17.60 -9.14 3.13
C VAL A 202 -18.06 -10.45 2.51
N ILE A 203 -18.95 -10.41 1.51
CA ILE A 203 -19.41 -11.63 0.81
C ILE A 203 -18.23 -12.27 0.06
N ALA A 204 -17.43 -11.47 -0.64
CA ALA A 204 -16.24 -11.94 -1.35
C ALA A 204 -15.21 -12.57 -0.40
N ALA A 205 -14.92 -11.92 0.72
CA ALA A 205 -13.98 -12.41 1.72
C ALA A 205 -14.42 -13.73 2.35
N ARG A 206 -15.72 -13.87 2.65
CA ARG A 206 -16.28 -15.15 3.12
C ARG A 206 -16.19 -16.23 2.07
N LYS A 207 -16.46 -15.90 0.82
CA LYS A 207 -16.35 -16.86 -0.29
C LYS A 207 -14.90 -17.32 -0.49
N ASP A 208 -13.94 -16.40 -0.46
CA ASP A 208 -12.51 -16.73 -0.58
C ASP A 208 -12.02 -17.57 0.61
N PHE A 209 -12.43 -17.24 1.84
CA PHE A 209 -11.98 -17.96 3.03
C PHE A 209 -12.64 -19.34 3.21
N TYR A 210 -13.96 -19.44 3.05
CA TYR A 210 -14.71 -20.67 3.37
C TYR A 210 -14.85 -21.64 2.19
N LYS A 211 -14.61 -21.24 0.93
CA LYS A 211 -14.59 -22.19 -0.20
C LYS A 211 -13.22 -22.80 -0.49
N ASN A 212 -12.14 -22.15 -0.04
CA ASN A 212 -10.77 -22.66 -0.19
C ASN A 212 -10.30 -23.46 1.04
N GLY A 213 -11.18 -23.70 2.03
CA GLY A 213 -10.90 -24.43 3.26
C GLY A 213 -11.73 -25.70 3.41
#